data_AF-A0AAU2EMQ8-F1
#
_entry.id   AF-A0AAU2EMQ8-F1
#
_cell.length_a   1.000
_cell.length_b   1.000
_cell.length_c   1.000
_cell.angle_alpha   90.00
_cell.angle_beta   90.00
_cell.angle_gamma   90.00
#
_symmetry.space_group_name_H-M   'P 1'
#
loop_
_entity.id
_entity.type
_entity.pdbx_description
1 polymer ?
#
loop_
_entity_poly.entity_id
_entity_poly.type
_entity_poly.pdbx_seq_one_letter_code
_entity_poly.pdbx_strand_id
1 'polypeptide(L)'
;MGRPTRITALDELGPTWKLGGWADVPGLHLVLDRGVQVGWVEYGVGGVNRWLAIAQDSYLADGESDQPMWHTTERLAACTVRAAISQGMI
;
A
#
# COMPACT_ATOMS: atom_id res chain seq x y z
N MET A 1 0.94 -9.55 13.07
CA MET A 1 -0.06 -8.49 13.31
C MET A 1 -1.44 -9.12 13.43
N GLY A 2 -2.28 -8.60 14.32
CA GLY A 2 -3.69 -9.01 14.40
C GLY A 2 -4.55 -8.39 13.29
N ARG A 3 -5.88 -8.53 13.36
CA ARG A 3 -6.79 -7.86 12.41
C ARG A 3 -6.64 -6.32 12.50
N PRO A 4 -6.73 -5.58 11.37
CA PRO A 4 -6.76 -4.13 11.39
C PRO A 4 -7.86 -3.60 12.30
N THR A 5 -7.56 -2.54 13.06
CA THR A 5 -8.53 -1.90 13.96
C THR A 5 -9.18 -0.66 13.34
N ARG A 6 -8.62 -0.14 12.25
CA ARG A 6 -9.18 0.96 11.46
C ARG A 6 -9.29 0.54 10.00
N ILE A 7 -10.42 0.89 9.39
CA ILE A 7 -10.70 0.61 7.99
C ILE A 7 -11.11 1.93 7.32
N THR A 8 -10.43 2.28 6.23
CA THR A 8 -10.68 3.51 5.47
C THR A 8 -10.94 3.15 4.01
N ALA A 9 -12.00 3.69 3.42
CA ALA A 9 -12.29 3.47 2.01
C ALA A 9 -11.29 4.19 1.09
N LEU A 10 -10.94 3.52 -0.01
CA LEU A 10 -10.16 4.07 -1.12
C LEU A 10 -11.10 4.29 -2.31
N ASP A 11 -11.95 5.32 -2.22
CA ASP A 11 -13.00 5.61 -3.20
C ASP A 11 -12.45 5.79 -4.62
N GLU A 12 -11.22 6.29 -4.75
CA GLU A 12 -10.47 6.46 -5.99
C GLU A 12 -10.12 5.13 -6.69
N LEU A 13 -10.12 4.01 -5.97
CA LEU A 13 -9.84 2.66 -6.50
C LEU A 13 -11.10 1.84 -6.74
N GLY A 14 -12.23 2.27 -6.17
CA GLY A 14 -13.53 1.62 -6.28
C GLY A 14 -14.05 1.09 -4.94
N PRO A 15 -15.32 0.64 -4.88
CA PRO A 15 -16.06 0.41 -3.64
C PRO A 15 -15.55 -0.74 -2.79
N THR A 16 -14.76 -1.65 -3.37
CA THR A 16 -14.22 -2.83 -2.69
C THR A 16 -12.86 -2.57 -2.05
N TRP A 17 -12.21 -1.44 -2.37
CA TRP A 17 -10.85 -1.13 -1.97
C TRP A 17 -10.79 -0.35 -0.66
N LYS A 18 -9.91 -0.80 0.24
CA LYS A 18 -9.79 -0.24 1.59
C LYS A 18 -8.34 -0.26 2.07
N LEU A 19 -8.00 0.69 2.94
CA LEU A 19 -6.84 0.63 3.81
C LEU A 19 -7.23 0.06 5.17
N GLY A 20 -6.50 -0.95 5.63
CA GLY A 20 -6.59 -1.47 6.98
C GLY A 20 -5.39 -1.05 7.80
N GLY A 21 -5.58 -0.28 8.87
CA GLY A 21 -4.51 0.18 9.75
C GLY A 21 -4.66 -0.25 11.20
N TRP A 22 -3.64 0.06 11.99
CA TRP A 22 -3.62 -0.15 13.44
C TRP A 22 -3.27 1.14 14.15
N ALA A 23 -3.90 1.40 15.30
CA ALA A 23 -3.70 2.63 16.05
C ALA A 23 -2.28 2.74 16.67
N ASP A 24 -1.70 1.60 17.02
CA ASP A 24 -0.34 1.44 17.55
C ASP A 24 0.73 1.40 16.47
N VAL A 25 0.35 1.22 15.20
CA VAL A 25 1.28 1.19 14.05
C VAL A 25 0.79 2.12 12.94
N PRO A 26 0.86 3.45 13.14
CA PRO A 26 0.32 4.43 12.19
C PRO A 26 1.07 4.46 10.85
N GLY A 27 2.29 3.93 10.80
CA GLY A 27 3.11 3.86 9.59
C GLY A 27 2.88 2.63 8.72
N LEU A 28 1.91 1.76 9.04
CA LEU A 28 1.65 0.55 8.28
C LEU A 28 0.14 0.39 7.98
N HIS A 29 -0.20 0.18 6.71
CA HIS A 29 -1.56 -0.11 6.30
C HIS A 29 -1.61 -1.29 5.31
N LEU A 30 -2.52 -2.24 5.53
CA LEU A 30 -2.89 -3.23 4.52
C LEU A 30 -3.68 -2.57 3.41
N VAL A 31 -3.39 -2.96 2.17
CA VAL A 31 -4.26 -2.70 1.03
C VAL A 31 -5.18 -3.91 0.85
N LEU A 32 -6.48 -3.68 0.95
CA LEU A 32 -7.51 -4.70 0.90
C LEU A 32 -8.37 -4.50 -0.36
N ASP A 33 -8.64 -5.58 -1.08
CA ASP A 33 -9.70 -5.64 -2.09
C ASP A 33 -10.68 -6.76 -1.74
N ARG A 34 -11.98 -6.45 -1.70
CA ARG A 34 -13.05 -7.38 -1.29
C ARG A 34 -12.79 -8.06 0.06
N GLY A 35 -12.06 -7.37 0.95
CA GLY A 35 -11.69 -7.87 2.29
C GLY A 35 -10.47 -8.79 2.34
N VAL A 36 -9.83 -9.05 1.20
CA VAL A 36 -8.59 -9.84 1.09
C VAL A 36 -7.41 -8.89 1.01
N GLN A 37 -6.33 -9.21 1.73
CA GLN A 37 -5.07 -8.48 1.60
C GLN A 37 -4.45 -8.76 0.24
N VAL A 38 -4.17 -7.69 -0.49
CA VAL A 38 -3.50 -7.76 -1.80
C VAL A 38 -2.11 -7.09 -1.80
N GLY A 39 -1.80 -6.36 -0.73
CA GLY A 39 -0.51 -5.73 -0.49
C GLY A 39 -0.54 -4.92 0.81
N TRP A 40 0.48 -4.11 1.02
CA TRP A 40 0.53 -3.15 2.12
C TRP A 40 1.35 -1.93 1.75
N VAL A 41 1.24 -0.88 2.55
CA VAL A 41 2.01 0.34 2.41
C VAL A 41 2.67 0.68 3.74
N GLU A 42 3.91 1.14 3.67
CA GLU A 42 4.75 1.38 4.84
C GLU A 42 5.40 2.77 4.76
N TYR A 43 5.40 3.50 5.86
CA TYR A 43 6.00 4.82 5.99
C TYR A 43 7.35 4.75 6.70
N GLY A 44 8.34 5.54 6.25
CA GLY A 44 9.60 5.67 6.98
C GLY A 44 10.66 4.63 6.64
N VAL A 45 10.41 3.76 5.65
CA VAL A 45 11.35 2.72 5.24
C VAL A 45 12.68 3.36 4.82
N GLY A 46 13.79 2.86 5.37
CA GLY A 46 15.12 3.42 5.11
C GLY A 46 15.34 4.84 5.66
N GLY A 47 14.52 5.30 6.61
CA GLY A 47 14.59 6.65 7.17
C GLY A 47 13.99 7.73 6.25
N VAL A 48 13.31 7.33 5.18
CA VAL A 48 12.70 8.26 4.21
C VAL A 48 11.30 8.65 4.69
N ASN A 49 11.04 9.95 4.81
CA ASN A 49 9.73 10.51 5.21
C ASN A 49 8.68 10.42 4.09
N ARG A 50 8.44 9.20 3.59
CA ARG A 50 7.54 8.87 2.47
C ARG A 50 6.91 7.50 2.70
N TRP A 51 5.82 7.27 1.99
CA TRP A 51 5.13 5.98 1.90
C TRP A 51 5.69 5.14 0.77
N LEU A 52 5.78 3.83 0.99
CA LEU A 52 6.23 2.84 0.03
C LEU A 52 5.13 1.81 -0.19
N ALA A 53 4.96 1.39 -1.45
CA ALA A 53 4.01 0.34 -1.83
C ALA A 53 4.71 -1.02 -1.89
N ILE A 54 4.11 -2.03 -1.28
CA ILE A 54 4.69 -3.38 -1.19
C ILE A 54 3.62 -4.41 -1.57
N ALA A 55 3.99 -5.34 -2.45
CA ALA A 55 3.15 -6.44 -2.90
C ALA A 55 4.01 -7.67 -3.18
N GLN A 56 3.49 -8.87 -2.93
CA GLN A 56 4.24 -10.14 -3.04
C GLN A 56 5.63 -10.08 -2.39
N ASP A 57 5.68 -9.52 -1.17
CA ASP A 57 6.92 -9.42 -0.38
C ASP A 57 8.04 -8.56 -1.01
N SER A 58 7.72 -7.78 -2.05
CA SER A 58 8.66 -6.89 -2.73
C SER A 58 8.12 -5.46 -2.82
N TYR A 59 9.00 -4.47 -2.64
CA TYR A 59 8.61 -3.09 -2.88
C TYR A 59 8.41 -2.85 -4.38
N LEU A 60 7.42 -2.04 -4.72
CA LEU A 60 7.19 -1.63 -6.10
C LEU A 60 8.19 -0.54 -6.46
N ALA A 61 8.94 -0.78 -7.54
CA ALA A 61 9.99 0.09 -8.02
C ALA A 61 9.60 0.74 -9.36
N ASP A 62 10.18 1.89 -9.60
CA ASP A 62 10.13 2.53 -10.92
C ASP A 62 11.00 1.74 -11.89
N GLY A 63 10.39 1.21 -12.96
CA GLY A 63 11.05 0.33 -13.91
C GLY A 63 12.22 0.97 -14.68
N GLU A 64 12.30 2.30 -14.73
CA GLU A 64 13.42 3.00 -15.38
C GLU A 64 14.65 3.12 -14.47
N SER A 65 14.44 3.31 -13.16
CA SER A 65 15.50 3.61 -12.20
C SER A 65 15.82 2.48 -11.22
N ASP A 66 15.00 1.43 -11.20
CA ASP A 66 15.01 0.32 -10.23
C ASP A 66 14.99 0.81 -8.76
N GLN A 67 14.47 2.02 -8.57
CA GLN A 67 14.36 2.66 -7.26
C GLN A 67 12.95 2.49 -6.69
N PRO A 68 12.80 2.37 -5.36
CA PRO A 68 11.48 2.29 -4.74
C PRO A 68 10.60 3.50 -5.13
N MET A 69 9.34 3.24 -5.46
CA MET A 69 8.37 4.30 -5.74
C MET A 69 7.91 4.95 -4.43
N TRP A 70 8.39 6.16 -4.17
CA TRP A 70 8.04 6.91 -2.97
C TRP A 70 6.79 7.78 -3.17
N HIS A 71 5.88 7.73 -2.20
CA HIS A 71 4.62 8.45 -2.22
C HIS A 71 4.48 9.40 -1.03
N THR A 72 3.74 10.49 -1.24
CA THR A 72 3.47 11.48 -0.19
C THR A 72 2.38 11.03 0.78
N THR A 73 1.50 10.13 0.36
CA THR A 73 0.39 9.60 1.16
C THR A 73 0.27 8.08 1.00
N GLU A 74 -0.31 7.43 2.00
CA GLU A 74 -0.67 6.02 2.03
C GLU A 74 -1.65 5.65 0.91
N ARG A 75 -2.54 6.59 0.55
CA ARG A 75 -3.50 6.45 -0.55
C ARG A 75 -2.82 6.32 -1.90
N LEU A 76 -1.86 7.21 -2.18
CA LEU A 76 -1.09 7.15 -3.42
C LEU A 76 -0.26 5.87 -3.52
N ALA A 77 0.33 5.42 -2.42
CA ALA A 77 1.02 4.12 -2.38
C ALA A 77 0.05 2.95 -2.65
N ALA A 78 -1.17 3.00 -2.11
CA ALA A 78 -2.18 1.99 -2.39
C ALA A 78 -2.64 1.97 -3.86
N CYS A 79 -2.71 3.13 -4.51
CA CYS A 79 -2.92 3.22 -5.96
C CYS A 79 -1.86 2.43 -6.74
N THR A 80 -0.59 2.51 -6.32
CA THR A 80 0.52 1.78 -6.94
C THR A 80 0.36 0.27 -6.76
N VAL A 81 -0.06 -0.19 -5.58
CA VAL A 81 -0.41 -1.61 -5.36
C VAL A 81 -1.48 -2.08 -6.35
N ARG A 82 -2.59 -1.33 -6.48
CA ARG A 82 -3.63 -1.67 -7.46
C ARG A 82 -3.09 -1.69 -8.90
N ALA A 83 -2.27 -0.70 -9.26
CA ALA A 83 -1.71 -0.59 -10.60
C ALA A 83 -0.86 -1.82 -10.94
N ALA A 84 0.01 -2.26 -10.01
CA ALA A 84 0.82 -3.46 -10.19
C ALA A 84 -0.03 -4.71 -10.40
N ILE A 85 -1.10 -4.90 -9.61
CA ILE A 85 -2.06 -6.02 -9.79
C ILE A 85 -2.71 -5.95 -11.17
N SER A 86 -3.16 -4.76 -11.59
CA SER A 86 -3.88 -4.59 -12.85
C SER A 86 -2.99 -4.79 -14.08
N GLN A 87 -1.68 -4.57 -13.93
CA GLN A 87 -0.68 -4.75 -14.99
C GLN A 87 -0.05 -6.16 -14.98
N GLY A 88 -0.42 -7.02 -14.03
CA GLY A 88 0.16 -8.36 -13.90
C GLY A 88 1.65 -8.34 -13.54
N MET A 89 2.09 -7.27 -12.88
CA MET A 89 3.45 -7.16 -12.32
C MET A 89 3.62 -8.00 -11.04
N ILE A 90 2.50 -8.51 -10.53
CA ILE A 90 2.31 -9.39 -9.38
C ILE A 90 1.15 -10.33 -9.72
#